data_AF-A0A401YGP9-F1
#
_entry.id   AF-A0A401YGP9-F1
#
_cell.length_a   1.000
_cell.length_b   1.000
_cell.length_c   1.000
_cell.angle_alpha   90.00
_cell.angle_beta   90.00
_cell.angle_gamma   90.00
#
_symmetry.space_group_name_H-M   'P 1'
#
loop_
_entity.id
_entity.type
_entity.pdbx_description
1 polymer ?
#
loop_
_entity_poly.entity_id
_entity_poly.type
_entity_poly.pdbx_seq_one_letter_code
_entity_poly.pdbx_strand_id
1 'polypeptide(L)'
;MHNSVPPAIRIGFRFGWGRTATRIGRALAGHARLTPLPVEWTKPGGPWFGNHLMTLTLRGRRATLSLDRAENGRRNRAARLRRVGRAVLRED
;
A
#
# COMPACT_ATOMS: atom_id res chain seq x y z
N MET A 1 9.82 -4.79 -16.23
CA MET A 1 10.29 -3.81 -15.24
C MET A 1 11.14 -4.54 -14.20
N HIS A 2 12.46 -4.60 -14.40
CA HIS A 2 13.40 -5.24 -13.50
C HIS A 2 13.81 -4.25 -12.42
N ASN A 3 12.93 -4.04 -11.43
CA ASN A 3 13.29 -3.21 -10.29
C ASN A 3 14.01 -4.10 -9.26
N SER A 4 15.25 -4.46 -9.59
CA SER A 4 16.13 -5.19 -8.69
C SER A 4 16.54 -4.23 -7.58
N VAL A 5 15.78 -4.21 -6.49
CA VAL A 5 16.12 -3.41 -5.31
C VAL A 5 17.48 -3.88 -4.80
N PRO A 6 18.50 -3.00 -4.77
CA PRO A 6 19.83 -3.35 -4.29
C PRO A 6 19.78 -4.01 -2.90
N PRO A 7 20.62 -5.01 -2.60
CA PRO A 7 20.58 -5.75 -1.33
C PRO A 7 20.67 -4.84 -0.09
N ALA A 8 21.46 -3.77 -0.17
CA ALA A 8 21.56 -2.76 0.89
C ALA A 8 20.23 -2.07 1.18
N ILE A 9 19.46 -1.73 0.12
CA ILE A 9 18.14 -1.12 0.25
C ILE A 9 17.13 -2.10 0.84
N ARG A 10 17.17 -3.40 0.48
CA ARG A 10 16.34 -4.44 1.12
C ARG A 10 16.59 -4.54 2.62
N ILE A 11 17.86 -4.44 3.04
CA ILE A 11 18.24 -4.46 4.45
C ILE A 11 17.69 -3.21 5.15
N GLY A 12 17.91 -2.03 4.57
CA GLY A 12 17.35 -0.76 5.07
C GLY A 12 15.83 -0.82 5.25
N PHE A 13 15.09 -1.33 4.27
CA PHE A 13 13.63 -1.51 4.39
C PHE A 13 13.24 -2.51 5.48
N ARG A 14 13.98 -3.63 5.62
CA ARG A 14 13.64 -4.64 6.63
C ARG A 14 13.86 -4.11 8.05
N PHE A 15 14.92 -3.33 8.27
CA PHE A 15 15.18 -2.69 9.55
C PHE A 15 14.23 -1.51 9.81
N GLY A 16 13.98 -0.67 8.80
CA GLY A 16 13.10 0.50 8.92
C GLY A 16 11.61 0.18 9.04
N TRP A 17 11.15 -0.97 8.52
CA TRP A 17 9.74 -1.40 8.55
C TRP A 17 9.47 -2.56 9.52
N GLY A 18 10.43 -2.86 10.40
CA GLY A 18 10.34 -3.94 11.38
C GLY A 18 9.64 -3.51 12.67
N ARG A 19 9.17 -4.50 13.45
CA ARG A 19 8.52 -4.28 14.76
C ARG A 19 9.39 -3.47 15.73
N THR A 20 10.72 -3.61 15.65
CA THR A 20 11.68 -2.86 16.49
C THR A 20 11.67 -1.37 16.19
N ALA A 21 11.71 -0.98 14.91
CA ALA A 21 11.61 0.43 14.51
C ALA A 21 10.27 1.04 14.96
N THR A 22 9.17 0.30 14.84
CA THR A 22 7.85 0.73 15.35
C THR A 22 7.86 0.94 16.87
N ARG A 23 8.49 0.06 17.64
CA ARG A 23 8.59 0.19 19.11
C ARG A 23 9.40 1.42 19.52
N ILE A 24 10.54 1.65 18.87
CA ILE A 24 11.40 2.83 19.12
C ILE A 24 10.62 4.11 18.79
N GLY A 25 9.95 4.16 17.63
CA GLY A 25 9.12 5.31 17.24
C GLY A 25 7.99 5.59 18.24
N ARG A 26 7.31 4.55 18.73
CA ARG A 26 6.26 4.68 19.77
C ARG A 26 6.83 5.15 21.11
N ALA A 27 7.99 4.66 21.52
CA ALA A 27 8.64 5.08 22.75
C ALA A 27 9.06 6.57 22.69
N LEU A 28 9.62 7.01 21.56
CA LEU A 28 9.97 8.41 21.33
C LEU A 28 8.73 9.30 21.28
N ALA A 29 7.65 8.87 20.60
CA ALA A 29 6.39 9.60 20.55
C ALA A 29 5.76 9.74 21.94
N GLY A 30 5.79 8.68 22.75
CA GLY A 30 5.34 8.70 24.14
C GLY A 30 6.18 9.63 25.02
N HIS A 31 7.51 9.64 24.83
CA HIS A 31 8.40 10.54 25.55
C HIS A 31 8.18 12.01 25.17
N ALA A 32 7.88 12.28 23.89
CA ALA A 32 7.56 13.59 23.37
C ALA A 32 6.09 14.02 23.62
N ARG A 33 5.28 13.19 24.29
CA ARG A 33 3.83 13.39 24.54
C ARG A 33 3.05 13.74 23.26
N LEU A 34 3.46 13.17 22.13
CA LEU A 34 2.74 13.35 20.87
C LEU A 34 1.38 12.66 20.97
N THR A 35 0.33 13.34 20.50
CA THR A 35 -0.99 12.74 20.37
C THR A 35 -0.90 11.50 19.47
N PRO A 36 -1.54 10.37 19.83
CA PRO A 36 -1.57 9.20 18.97
C PRO A 36 -2.06 9.58 17.57
N LEU A 37 -1.36 9.09 16.54
CA LEU A 37 -1.81 9.27 15.16
C LEU A 37 -3.23 8.69 15.05
N PRO A 38 -4.24 9.48 14.64
CA PRO A 38 -5.62 9.02 14.57
C PRO A 38 -5.85 8.01 13.44
N VAL A 39 -4.82 7.72 12.65
CA VAL A 39 -4.88 6.82 11.50
C VAL A 39 -3.88 5.69 11.68
N GLU A 40 -4.41 4.49 11.89
CA GLU A 40 -3.62 3.26 11.86
C GLU A 40 -3.53 2.73 10.42
N TRP A 41 -2.30 2.54 9.95
CA TRP A 41 -2.04 1.94 8.65
C TRP A 41 -1.47 0.55 8.84
N THR A 42 -2.22 -0.45 8.40
CA THR A 42 -1.72 -1.83 8.28
C THR A 42 -1.39 -2.08 6.82
N LYS A 43 -0.24 -2.69 6.53
CA LYS A 43 0.10 -3.15 5.18
C LYS A 43 -0.63 -4.47 4.92
N PRO A 44 -1.70 -4.51 4.11
CA PRO A 44 -2.49 -5.73 3.92
C PRO A 44 -1.84 -6.70 2.91
N GLY A 45 -0.80 -6.27 2.19
CA GLY A 45 -0.14 -7.08 1.17
C GLY A 45 1.05 -6.40 0.54
N GLY A 46 1.77 -7.15 -0.32
CA GLY A 46 3.03 -6.78 -0.96
C GLY A 46 3.02 -5.51 -1.83
N PRO A 47 4.14 -5.18 -2.48
CA PRO A 47 4.19 -4.07 -3.43
C PRO A 47 3.31 -4.39 -4.64
N TRP A 48 2.20 -3.67 -4.83
CA TRP A 48 1.31 -3.82 -5.99
C TRP A 48 1.90 -3.22 -7.28
N PHE A 49 3.17 -2.83 -7.27
CA PHE A 49 3.86 -2.27 -8.42
C PHE A 49 4.35 -3.38 -9.34
N GLY A 50 3.65 -3.49 -10.46
CA GLY A 50 3.85 -4.45 -11.53
C GLY A 50 2.59 -4.46 -12.39
N ASN A 51 2.36 -3.37 -13.12
CA ASN A 51 1.22 -3.16 -14.02
C ASN A 51 -0.15 -3.08 -13.32
N HIS A 52 -0.27 -2.58 -12.08
CA HIS A 52 -1.58 -2.39 -11.44
C HIS A 52 -1.91 -0.91 -11.20
N LEU A 53 -3.15 -0.52 -11.44
CA LEU A 53 -3.74 0.79 -11.18
C LEU A 53 -4.67 0.70 -9.98
N MET A 54 -4.49 1.57 -9.00
CA MET A 54 -5.40 1.70 -7.85
C MET A 54 -6.26 2.95 -8.01
N THR A 55 -7.56 2.80 -7.85
CA THR A 55 -8.52 3.91 -7.93
C THR A 55 -9.29 4.00 -6.62
N LEU A 56 -9.17 5.15 -5.95
CA LEU A 56 -9.96 5.51 -4.79
C LEU A 56 -11.10 6.44 -5.22
N THR A 57 -12.34 6.00 -5.03
CA THR A 57 -13.53 6.81 -5.28
C THR A 57 -14.18 7.17 -3.95
N LEU A 58 -14.28 8.47 -3.67
CA LEU A 58 -14.94 9.01 -2.48
C LEU A 58 -16.34 9.48 -2.87
N ARG A 59 -17.36 9.00 -2.14
CA ARG A 59 -18.76 9.44 -2.28
C ARG A 59 -19.36 9.63 -0.89
N GLY A 60 -19.40 10.88 -0.43
CA GLY A 60 -19.80 11.20 0.95
C GLY A 60 -18.93 10.46 1.96
N ARG A 61 -19.57 9.83 2.96
CA ARG A 61 -18.91 9.00 4.01
C ARG A 61 -18.51 7.60 3.53
N ARG A 62 -18.53 7.35 2.22
CA ARG A 62 -18.13 6.06 1.64
C ARG A 62 -16.87 6.23 0.80
N ALA A 63 -15.85 5.46 1.12
CA ALA A 63 -14.66 5.30 0.31
C ALA A 63 -14.66 3.93 -0.35
N THR A 64 -14.55 3.88 -1.67
CA THR A 64 -14.37 2.63 -2.42
C THR A 64 -12.99 2.60 -3.03
N LEU A 65 -12.22 1.59 -2.67
CA LEU A 65 -10.94 1.30 -3.26
C LEU A 65 -11.10 0.19 -4.29
N SER A 66 -10.64 0.41 -5.51
CA SER A 66 -10.56 -0.62 -6.56
C SER A 66 -9.12 -0.78 -7.02
N LEU A 67 -8.71 -2.02 -7.26
CA LEU A 67 -7.39 -2.35 -7.76
C LEU A 67 -7.55 -3.13 -9.06
N ASP A 68 -6.95 -2.62 -10.13
CA ASP A 68 -7.02 -3.17 -11.47
C ASP A 68 -5.60 -3.54 -11.97
N ARG A 69 -5.44 -4.69 -12.61
CA ARG A 69 -4.20 -5.16 -13.26
C ARG A 69 -4.28 -4.92 -14.76
N ALA A 70 -3.29 -4.28 -15.35
CA ALA A 70 -3.11 -4.24 -16.79
C ALA A 70 -2.63 -5.59 -17.30
N GLU A 71 -3.39 -6.13 -18.25
CA GLU A 71 -3.08 -7.34 -18.98
C GLU A 71 -2.77 -6.97 -20.43
N ASN A 72 -1.61 -7.41 -20.92
CA ASN A 72 -1.30 -7.30 -22.34
C ASN A 72 -2.22 -8.25 -23.12
N GLY A 73 -2.88 -7.73 -24.15
CA GLY A 73 -3.55 -8.59 -25.12
C GLY A 73 -2.52 -9.48 -25.82
N ARG A 74 -2.85 -10.75 -26.07
CA ARG A 74 -2.07 -11.56 -27.02
C ARG A 74 -2.13 -10.88 -28.40
N ARG A 75 -1.05 -11.00 -29.18
CA ARG A 75 -0.83 -10.44 -30.54
C ARG A 75 -2.15 -10.07 -31.24
N ASN A 76 -2.36 -8.78 -31.54
CA ASN A 76 -3.58 -8.15 -32.10
C ASN A 76 -4.80 -7.88 -31.17
N ARG A 77 -4.70 -7.96 -29.84
CA ARG A 77 -5.78 -7.47 -28.94
C ARG A 77 -5.36 -6.24 -28.14
N ALA A 78 -6.28 -5.29 -27.97
CA ALA A 78 -6.09 -4.11 -27.13
C ALA A 78 -5.75 -4.51 -25.67
N ALA A 79 -4.89 -3.73 -25.03
CA ALA A 79 -4.61 -3.88 -23.60
C ALA A 79 -5.91 -3.70 -22.79
N ARG A 80 -6.05 -4.46 -21.70
CA ARG A 80 -7.24 -4.39 -20.84
C ARG A 80 -6.86 -4.29 -19.37
N LEU A 81 -7.73 -3.69 -18.59
CA LEU A 81 -7.65 -3.68 -17.14
C LEU A 81 -8.55 -4.79 -16.58
N ARG A 82 -7.98 -5.65 -15.73
CA ARG A 82 -8.73 -6.66 -14.97
C ARG A 82 -8.76 -6.28 -13.51
N ARG A 83 -9.96 -6.12 -12.93
CA ARG A 83 -10.10 -5.91 -11.49
C ARG A 83 -9.60 -7.11 -10.70
N VAL A 84 -8.69 -6.88 -9.77
CA VAL A 84 -8.11 -7.90 -8.89
C VAL A 84 -8.53 -7.74 -7.43
N GLY A 85 -9.00 -6.56 -7.04
CA GLY A 85 -9.46 -6.32 -5.67
C GLY A 85 -10.40 -5.14 -5.56
N ARG A 86 -11.28 -5.17 -4.55
CA ARG A 86 -12.13 -4.05 -4.15
C ARG A 86 -12.33 -4.05 -2.64
N ALA A 87 -12.21 -2.89 -2.02
CA ALA A 87 -12.56 -2.66 -0.62
C ALA A 87 -13.54 -1.49 -0.51
N VAL A 88 -14.49 -1.57 0.42
CA VAL A 88 -15.42 -0.49 0.72
C VAL A 88 -15.25 -0.16 2.19
N LEU A 89 -14.80 1.07 2.45
CA LEU A 89 -14.70 1.63 3.78
C LEU A 89 -15.92 2.51 4.01
N ARG A 90 -16.57 2.27 5.15
CA ARG A 90 -17.65 3.11 5.69
C ARG A 90 -17.21 3.52 7.08
N GLU A 91 -17.31 4.80 7.39
CA GLU A 91 -17.34 5.22 8.79
C GLU A 91 -18.74 4.91 9.31
N ASP A 92 -18.83 3.98 10.27
CA ASP A 92 -19.99 3.79 11.12
C ASP A 92 -20.18 5.00 12.06
#